data_AF-A0A3N9WI92-F1
#
_entry.id   AF-A0A3N9WI92-F1
#
_cell.length_a   1.000
_cell.length_b   1.000
_cell.length_c   1.000
_cell.angle_alpha   90.00
_cell.angle_beta   90.00
_cell.angle_gamma   90.00
#
_symmetry.space_group_name_H-M   'P 1'
#
loop_
_entity.id
_entity.type
_entity.pdbx_description
1 polymer ?
#
loop_
_entity_poly.entity_id
_entity_poly.type
_entity_poly.pdbx_seq_one_letter_code
_entity_poly.pdbx_strand_id
1 'polypeptide(L)'
;MPCDTDKLIQAIVFANNKHGGVLELAKGCTYNLTRNDYEGNGLPVITERITLKGEHTTISREATADYFRILNVGAGGHLTIKGLTIKGGQTLELENGVEPAAVWAAYSDSEAIAAQVKAGTPLAQALSARQANPKAGLKAAPKVTPKATPGVVTPLVEQPEENDGAGILVQPGGTAEILESEVVLNQSGGNGGGVANFGTTKIWHSTVTRNTAFFFGGGVFNAGLLKVEESKIKDNTAVIGGGGISNGAAEIFTEDVDGGTVELKKTEITDNETLGFGGGYLDIEGNTTAYETKFVSNTAVLAGGGIAAADSQLNLHNATIEKNSTAGVGGGVAIAFDSVATFEKSSIKDNTAGFFGGGLFNVGSVTTLRDSEVVGNRALGPIGVGGGIFNIFGEVNLSKTNVAHNFSTFEPGGVFSFFGDVNVDDKSAITANRPTNCLAIPGGTIENCFA
;
A
#
# COMPACT_ATOMS: atom_id res chain seq x y z
N MET A 1 25.30 18.87 -14.12
CA MET A 1 25.52 17.88 -15.21
C MET A 1 24.69 18.27 -16.44
N PRO A 2 25.14 18.00 -17.68
CA PRO A 2 24.34 18.25 -18.88
C PRO A 2 23.00 17.50 -18.87
N CYS A 3 22.01 18.03 -19.60
CA CYS A 3 20.70 17.38 -19.81
C CYS A 3 20.83 16.29 -20.87
N ASP A 4 21.51 15.19 -20.50
CA ASP A 4 21.88 14.10 -21.38
C ASP A 4 21.93 12.80 -20.58
N THR A 5 21.16 11.80 -21.04
CA THR A 5 21.02 10.50 -20.38
C THR A 5 22.32 9.71 -20.35
N ASP A 6 23.10 9.71 -21.44
CA ASP A 6 24.38 8.99 -21.49
C ASP A 6 25.40 9.60 -20.54
N LYS A 7 25.36 10.93 -20.38
CA LYS A 7 26.19 11.64 -19.38
C LYS A 7 25.77 11.33 -17.95
N LEU A 8 24.48 11.14 -17.68
CA LEU A 8 24.01 10.69 -16.37
C LEU A 8 24.52 9.27 -16.07
N ILE A 9 24.37 8.34 -17.02
CA ILE A 9 24.86 6.96 -16.89
C ILE A 9 26.37 6.95 -16.63
N GLN A 10 27.16 7.68 -17.44
CA GLN A 10 28.61 7.79 -17.27
C GLN A 10 28.99 8.33 -15.89
N ALA A 11 28.25 9.30 -15.36
CA ALA A 11 28.52 9.89 -14.05
C ALA A 11 28.20 8.94 -12.90
N ILE A 12 27.13 8.13 -13.00
CA ILE A 12 26.83 7.09 -12.01
C ILE A 12 27.93 6.03 -12.02
N VAL A 13 28.34 5.53 -13.19
CA VAL A 13 29.46 4.59 -13.31
C VAL A 13 30.73 5.16 -12.70
N PHE A 14 31.03 6.43 -12.97
CA PHE A 14 32.20 7.09 -12.39
C PHE A 14 32.11 7.17 -10.86
N ALA A 15 30.96 7.57 -10.31
CA ALA A 15 30.73 7.67 -8.88
C ALA A 15 30.86 6.30 -8.19
N ASN A 16 30.27 5.24 -8.75
CA ASN A 16 30.45 3.87 -8.25
C ASN A 16 31.92 3.42 -8.24
N ASN A 17 32.74 3.90 -9.18
CA ASN A 17 34.17 3.56 -9.23
C ASN A 17 35.08 4.47 -8.37
N LYS A 18 34.53 5.52 -7.76
CA LYS A 18 35.29 6.57 -7.07
C LYS A 18 34.77 6.87 -5.66
N HIS A 19 34.17 5.88 -5.00
CA HIS A 19 33.66 5.99 -3.62
C HIS A 19 32.46 6.94 -3.45
N GLY A 20 31.62 7.03 -4.49
CA GLY A 20 30.38 7.80 -4.47
C GLY A 20 30.51 9.25 -4.95
N GLY A 21 29.46 10.04 -4.74
CA GLY A 21 29.45 11.45 -5.12
C GLY A 21 28.06 12.09 -5.16
N VAL A 22 28.04 13.42 -5.32
CA VAL A 22 26.82 14.20 -5.53
C VAL A 22 26.72 14.58 -7.00
N LEU A 23 25.67 14.14 -7.67
CA LEU A 23 25.36 14.48 -9.05
C LEU A 23 24.24 15.53 -9.06
N GLU A 24 24.60 16.75 -9.45
CA GLU A 24 23.62 17.83 -9.67
C GLU A 24 23.11 17.75 -11.11
N LEU A 25 21.85 17.34 -11.25
CA LEU A 25 21.19 17.20 -12.54
C LEU A 25 20.70 18.57 -13.03
N ALA A 26 20.56 18.70 -14.35
CA ALA A 26 20.11 19.94 -14.96
C ALA A 26 18.68 20.30 -14.52
N LYS A 27 18.49 21.56 -14.10
CA LYS A 27 17.19 22.12 -13.72
C LYS A 27 16.19 22.03 -14.88
N GLY A 28 14.97 21.60 -14.60
CA GLY A 28 13.89 21.50 -15.59
C GLY A 28 14.10 20.43 -16.67
N CYS A 29 15.17 19.64 -16.57
CA CYS A 29 15.52 18.63 -17.57
C CYS A 29 14.70 17.35 -17.38
N THR A 30 14.44 16.66 -18.49
CA THR A 30 14.00 15.26 -18.49
C THR A 30 15.11 14.38 -19.04
N TYR A 31 15.66 13.51 -18.20
CA TYR A 31 16.59 12.45 -18.59
C TYR A 31 15.77 11.24 -19.04
N ASN A 32 15.56 11.13 -20.35
CA ASN A 32 14.75 10.09 -20.94
C ASN A 32 15.61 8.84 -21.22
N LEU A 33 15.33 7.75 -20.51
CA LEU A 33 16.01 6.46 -20.63
C LEU A 33 15.38 5.65 -21.77
N THR A 34 16.19 5.22 -22.73
CA THR A 34 15.71 4.53 -23.94
C THR A 34 16.18 3.07 -24.03
N ARG A 35 17.00 2.62 -23.10
CA ARG A 35 17.62 1.29 -23.09
C ARG A 35 17.90 0.83 -21.65
N ASN A 36 17.99 -0.49 -21.47
CA ASN A 36 18.42 -1.12 -20.22
C ASN A 36 19.87 -1.63 -20.32
N ASP A 37 20.39 -2.14 -19.21
CA ASP A 37 21.69 -2.79 -19.07
C ASP A 37 21.67 -4.30 -19.37
N TYR A 38 20.59 -4.81 -19.98
CA TYR A 38 20.28 -6.24 -20.18
C TYR A 38 20.00 -7.06 -18.90
N GLU A 39 20.13 -6.45 -17.72
CA GLU A 39 19.75 -6.99 -16.41
C GLU A 39 18.45 -6.35 -15.89
N GLY A 40 17.75 -5.63 -16.77
CA GLY A 40 16.45 -5.01 -16.47
C GLY A 40 16.55 -3.64 -15.78
N ASN A 41 17.71 -2.98 -15.74
CA ASN A 41 17.87 -1.64 -15.15
C ASN A 41 18.14 -0.56 -16.22
N GLY A 42 17.49 0.60 -16.09
CA GLY A 42 17.71 1.75 -16.96
C GLY A 42 18.93 2.60 -16.59
N LEU A 43 19.27 2.63 -15.30
CA LEU A 43 20.49 3.24 -14.77
C LEU A 43 21.37 2.16 -14.13
N PRO A 44 22.70 2.34 -14.10
CA PRO A 44 23.60 1.40 -13.44
C PRO A 44 23.23 1.22 -11.97
N VAL A 45 23.34 -0.02 -11.48
CA VAL A 45 23.12 -0.36 -10.07
C VAL A 45 24.00 0.51 -9.17
N ILE A 46 23.41 1.11 -8.14
CA ILE A 46 24.11 1.96 -7.17
C ILE A 46 24.80 1.04 -6.16
N THR A 47 26.13 1.09 -6.12
CA THR A 47 26.97 0.27 -5.20
C THR A 47 27.78 1.11 -4.22
N GLU A 48 27.71 2.43 -4.36
CA GLU A 48 28.39 3.40 -3.51
C GLU A 48 27.39 4.46 -3.01
N ARG A 49 27.87 5.40 -2.19
CA ARG A 49 27.04 6.54 -1.75
C ARG A 49 26.86 7.58 -2.86
N ILE A 50 25.71 7.59 -3.51
CA ILE A 50 25.39 8.52 -4.59
C ILE A 50 24.19 9.38 -4.20
N THR A 51 24.33 10.70 -4.35
CA THR A 51 23.21 11.63 -4.23
C THR A 51 22.86 12.20 -5.59
N LEU A 52 21.62 11.99 -6.04
CA LEU A 52 21.07 12.63 -7.23
C LEU A 52 20.22 13.83 -6.80
N LYS A 53 20.64 15.04 -7.17
CA LYS A 53 19.91 16.28 -6.86
C LYS A 53 19.35 16.89 -8.13
N GLY A 54 18.07 17.27 -8.11
CA GLY A 54 17.48 18.06 -9.19
C GLY A 54 16.58 19.17 -8.67
N GLU A 55 16.13 19.98 -9.61
CA GLU A 55 15.18 21.06 -9.38
C GLU A 55 14.21 21.04 -10.56
N HIS A 56 12.99 20.54 -10.33
CA HIS A 56 12.03 20.21 -11.40
C HIS A 56 12.63 19.28 -12.46
N THR A 57 13.47 18.33 -12.03
CA THR A 57 14.16 17.40 -12.92
C THR A 57 13.47 16.04 -12.89
N THR A 58 13.23 15.47 -14.07
CA THR A 58 12.64 14.14 -14.22
C THR A 58 13.68 13.14 -14.74
N ILE A 59 13.70 11.94 -14.18
CA ILE A 59 14.32 10.76 -14.78
C ILE A 59 13.16 9.83 -15.17
N SER A 60 13.04 9.55 -16.47
CA SER A 60 11.90 8.78 -16.98
C SER A 60 12.31 7.70 -17.95
N ARG A 61 11.58 6.58 -17.93
CA ARG A 61 11.57 5.63 -19.03
C ARG A 61 10.87 6.25 -20.24
N GLU A 62 11.43 6.08 -21.44
CA GLU A 62 10.71 6.37 -22.67
C GLU A 62 9.58 5.35 -22.87
N ALA A 63 8.36 5.80 -23.16
CA ALA A 63 7.20 4.91 -23.24
C ALA A 63 7.36 3.72 -24.20
N THR A 64 8.10 3.89 -25.30
CA THR A 64 8.33 2.87 -26.33
C THR A 64 9.63 2.08 -26.15
N ALA A 65 10.44 2.39 -25.14
CA ALA A 65 11.61 1.60 -24.84
C ALA A 65 11.19 0.22 -24.31
N ASP A 66 12.14 -0.70 -24.26
CA ASP A 66 11.97 -1.97 -23.56
C ASP A 66 11.63 -1.74 -22.08
N TYR A 67 11.14 -2.78 -21.42
CA TYR A 67 10.82 -2.74 -20.00
C TYR A 67 12.10 -2.79 -19.17
N PHE A 68 12.19 -1.88 -18.20
CA PHE A 68 13.20 -1.85 -17.16
C PHE A 68 12.79 -0.94 -16.00
N ARG A 69 13.37 -1.22 -14.83
CA ARG A 69 13.29 -0.34 -13.67
C ARG A 69 14.19 0.88 -13.81
N ILE A 70 13.84 2.01 -13.19
CA ILE A 70 14.64 3.24 -13.32
C ILE A 70 15.90 3.17 -12.45
N LEU A 71 15.74 2.84 -11.16
CA LEU A 71 16.82 2.85 -10.17
C LEU A 71 16.90 1.50 -9.45
N ASN A 72 18.12 1.03 -9.22
CA ASN A 72 18.40 -0.17 -8.45
C ASN A 72 19.55 0.11 -7.47
N VAL A 73 19.30 -0.08 -6.18
CA VAL A 73 20.28 0.11 -5.11
C VAL A 73 20.74 -1.26 -4.62
N GLY A 74 21.96 -1.62 -5.00
CA GLY A 74 22.56 -2.90 -4.62
C GLY A 74 23.04 -2.93 -3.17
N ALA A 75 23.47 -4.10 -2.72
CA ALA A 75 24.05 -4.29 -1.39
C ALA A 75 25.24 -3.34 -1.15
N GLY A 76 25.23 -2.61 -0.03
CA GLY A 76 26.24 -1.59 0.30
C GLY A 76 26.09 -0.26 -0.42
N GLY A 77 25.18 -0.16 -1.41
CA GLY A 77 24.84 1.09 -2.07
C GLY A 77 24.00 2.01 -1.19
N HIS A 78 24.22 3.31 -1.30
CA HIS A 78 23.42 4.32 -0.61
C HIS A 78 22.97 5.41 -1.59
N LEU A 79 21.71 5.37 -1.98
CA LEU A 79 21.12 6.34 -2.88
C LEU A 79 20.37 7.42 -2.09
N THR A 80 20.66 8.68 -2.36
CA THR A 80 19.78 9.79 -1.97
C THR A 80 19.23 10.45 -3.23
N ILE A 81 17.91 10.49 -3.38
CA ILE A 81 17.24 11.30 -4.40
C ILE A 81 16.63 12.55 -3.75
N LYS A 82 16.91 13.73 -4.30
CA LYS A 82 16.41 15.00 -3.80
C LYS A 82 15.89 15.91 -4.90
N GLY A 83 14.63 16.32 -4.82
CA GLY A 83 14.02 17.24 -5.79
C GLY A 83 13.80 16.62 -7.17
N LEU A 84 13.58 15.31 -7.23
CA LEU A 84 13.47 14.55 -8.48
C LEU A 84 12.08 13.95 -8.69
N THR A 85 11.71 13.79 -9.95
CA THR A 85 10.58 12.95 -10.37
C THR A 85 11.13 11.66 -11.01
N ILE A 86 10.82 10.50 -10.41
CA ILE A 86 11.14 9.17 -10.95
C ILE A 86 9.89 8.59 -11.60
N LYS A 87 9.94 8.38 -12.92
CA LYS A 87 8.71 8.19 -13.69
C LYS A 87 8.76 7.07 -14.73
N GLY A 88 7.66 6.34 -14.87
CA GLY A 88 7.40 5.52 -16.05
C GLY A 88 8.20 4.23 -16.11
N GLY A 89 8.93 3.88 -15.04
CA GLY A 89 9.61 2.59 -14.94
C GLY A 89 8.61 1.46 -15.12
N GLN A 90 9.02 0.42 -15.84
CA GLN A 90 8.14 -0.72 -16.11
C GLN A 90 8.94 -2.01 -16.06
N THR A 91 8.46 -2.99 -15.32
CA THR A 91 9.02 -4.35 -15.32
C THR A 91 7.93 -5.34 -15.72
N LEU A 92 8.31 -6.44 -16.37
CA LEU A 92 7.35 -7.44 -16.83
C LEU A 92 7.20 -8.60 -15.85
N GLU A 93 6.00 -9.14 -15.82
CA GLU A 93 5.74 -10.49 -15.35
C GLU A 93 6.28 -11.48 -16.39
N LEU A 94 7.10 -12.44 -15.96
CA LEU A 94 7.55 -13.53 -16.82
C LEU A 94 6.39 -14.50 -17.06
N GLU A 95 5.60 -14.28 -18.11
CA GLU A 95 5.03 -15.39 -18.87
C GLU A 95 5.28 -15.18 -20.37
N ASN A 96 6.01 -16.13 -20.96
CA ASN A 96 6.17 -16.22 -22.41
C ASN A 96 4.78 -16.33 -23.07
N GLY A 97 4.29 -15.24 -23.67
CA GLY A 97 3.18 -15.28 -24.62
C GLY A 97 1.94 -14.46 -24.31
N VAL A 98 1.93 -13.63 -23.26
CA VAL A 98 0.83 -12.68 -23.02
C VAL A 98 1.27 -11.26 -23.33
N GLU A 99 0.53 -10.56 -24.19
CA GLU A 99 0.73 -9.14 -24.49
C GLU A 99 0.51 -8.30 -23.20
N PRO A 100 1.50 -7.50 -22.75
CA PRO A 100 1.41 -6.74 -21.49
C PRO A 100 0.20 -5.81 -21.42
N ALA A 101 -0.20 -5.21 -22.54
CA ALA A 101 -1.42 -4.40 -22.64
C ALA A 101 -2.70 -5.19 -22.28
N ALA A 102 -2.72 -6.50 -22.51
CA ALA A 102 -3.84 -7.38 -22.14
C ALA A 102 -3.85 -7.72 -20.65
N VAL A 103 -2.68 -7.79 -20.01
CA VAL A 103 -2.54 -7.97 -18.56
C VAL A 103 -2.99 -6.68 -17.86
N TRP A 104 -2.47 -5.53 -18.28
CA TRP A 104 -2.67 -4.28 -17.56
C TRP A 104 -4.01 -3.61 -17.79
N ALA A 105 -4.63 -3.74 -18.97
CA ALA A 105 -5.91 -3.11 -19.27
C ALA A 105 -7.07 -3.58 -18.36
N ALA A 106 -6.89 -4.66 -17.59
CA ALA A 106 -7.85 -5.10 -16.59
C ALA A 106 -7.71 -4.40 -15.23
N TYR A 107 -6.55 -3.78 -14.95
CA TYR A 107 -6.18 -3.31 -13.61
C TYR A 107 -5.62 -1.87 -13.58
N SER A 108 -5.23 -1.33 -14.75
CA SER A 108 -4.72 0.03 -14.90
C SER A 108 -5.08 0.56 -16.29
N ASP A 109 -5.56 1.80 -16.35
CA ASP A 109 -5.84 2.54 -17.59
C ASP A 109 -4.64 3.42 -18.01
N SER A 110 -3.49 3.27 -17.36
CA SER A 110 -2.29 4.08 -17.57
C SER A 110 -1.84 4.10 -19.03
N GLU A 111 -1.92 2.98 -19.74
CA GLU A 111 -1.64 2.92 -21.19
C GLU A 111 -2.67 3.70 -22.02
N ALA A 112 -3.95 3.63 -21.66
CA ALA A 112 -5.01 4.36 -22.35
C ALA A 112 -4.92 5.87 -22.08
N ILE A 113 -4.60 6.28 -20.85
CA ILE A 113 -4.33 7.68 -20.49
C ILE A 113 -3.07 8.18 -21.21
N ALA A 114 -2.00 7.38 -21.23
CA ALA A 114 -0.78 7.72 -21.97
C ALA A 114 -1.07 7.90 -23.47
N ALA A 115 -1.92 7.05 -24.05
CA ALA A 115 -2.36 7.18 -25.44
C ALA A 115 -3.20 8.45 -25.68
N GLN A 116 -4.10 8.82 -24.76
CA GLN A 116 -4.90 10.05 -24.86
C GLN A 116 -4.05 11.32 -24.73
N VAL A 117 -3.10 11.34 -23.79
CA VAL A 117 -2.16 12.45 -23.63
C VAL A 117 -1.28 12.57 -24.87
N LYS A 118 -0.84 11.45 -25.44
CA LYS A 118 -0.10 11.40 -26.72
C LYS A 118 -0.94 11.90 -27.91
N ALA A 119 -2.27 11.70 -27.86
CA ALA A 119 -3.20 12.24 -28.84
C ALA A 119 -3.55 13.74 -28.63
N GLY A 120 -2.93 14.41 -27.65
CA GLY A 120 -3.06 15.84 -27.41
C GLY A 120 -4.09 16.22 -26.34
N THR A 121 -4.70 15.25 -25.66
CA THR A 121 -5.62 15.52 -24.54
C THR A 121 -4.84 16.02 -23.32
N PRO A 122 -5.19 17.17 -22.71
CA PRO A 122 -4.55 17.62 -21.48
C PRO A 122 -4.69 16.57 -20.38
N LEU A 123 -3.61 16.30 -19.64
CA LEU A 123 -3.58 15.28 -18.59
C LEU A 123 -4.72 15.46 -17.56
N ALA A 124 -5.03 16.69 -17.16
CA ALA A 124 -6.14 16.98 -16.25
C ALA A 124 -7.51 16.53 -16.80
N GLN A 125 -7.68 16.57 -18.12
CA GLN A 125 -8.91 16.18 -18.79
C GLN A 125 -8.95 14.66 -19.05
N ALA A 126 -7.82 14.05 -19.39
CA ALA A 126 -7.67 12.59 -19.49
C ALA A 126 -7.93 11.87 -18.13
N LEU A 127 -7.65 12.55 -17.01
CA LEU A 127 -7.87 12.03 -15.65
C LEU A 127 -9.31 12.20 -15.12
N SER A 128 -10.16 12.99 -15.80
CA SER A 128 -11.50 13.36 -15.29
C SER A 128 -12.50 12.18 -15.22
N ALA A 129 -12.30 11.13 -16.03
CA ALA A 129 -13.14 9.94 -16.02
C ALA A 129 -12.99 9.11 -14.72
N ARG A 130 -11.77 9.04 -14.13
CA ARG A 130 -11.51 8.39 -12.83
C ARG A 130 -12.22 9.08 -11.67
N GLN A 131 -12.33 10.42 -11.71
CA GLN A 131 -13.02 11.19 -10.66
C GLN A 131 -14.52 10.88 -10.60
N ALA A 132 -15.12 10.40 -11.70
CA ALA A 132 -16.53 10.07 -11.80
C ALA A 132 -16.83 8.57 -11.58
N ASN A 133 -15.92 7.67 -11.97
CA ASN A 133 -16.02 6.24 -11.72
C ASN A 133 -14.62 5.59 -11.73
N PRO A 134 -14.12 5.08 -10.58
CA PRO A 134 -12.81 4.44 -10.48
C PRO A 134 -12.58 3.25 -11.44
N LYS A 135 -13.66 2.62 -11.91
CA LYS A 135 -13.62 1.43 -12.78
C LYS A 135 -13.79 1.73 -14.27
N ALA A 136 -13.85 3.01 -14.67
CA ALA A 136 -14.04 3.39 -16.06
C ALA A 136 -12.83 3.00 -16.92
N GLY A 137 -12.98 2.00 -17.79
CA GLY A 137 -11.95 1.59 -18.76
C GLY A 137 -11.23 0.27 -18.42
N LEU A 138 -11.48 -0.32 -17.25
CA LEU A 138 -10.92 -1.62 -16.86
C LEU A 138 -11.64 -2.77 -17.58
N LYS A 139 -10.88 -3.72 -18.15
CA LYS A 139 -11.37 -4.99 -18.71
C LYS A 139 -11.38 -6.11 -17.67
N ALA A 140 -12.03 -7.23 -17.98
CA ALA A 140 -12.01 -8.40 -17.09
C ALA A 140 -10.64 -9.07 -17.06
N ALA A 141 -10.18 -9.44 -15.86
CA ALA A 141 -8.99 -10.23 -15.60
C ALA A 141 -8.95 -11.56 -16.39
N PRO A 142 -7.81 -11.95 -17.00
CA PRO A 142 -7.59 -13.33 -17.44
C PRO A 142 -7.62 -14.30 -16.25
N LYS A 143 -8.03 -15.55 -16.48
CA LYS A 143 -7.97 -16.62 -15.46
C LYS A 143 -6.57 -17.23 -15.45
N VAL A 144 -5.87 -17.16 -14.32
CA VAL A 144 -4.56 -17.81 -14.10
C VAL A 144 -4.74 -19.06 -13.22
N THR A 145 -4.03 -20.13 -13.54
CA THR A 145 -3.95 -21.37 -12.74
C THR A 145 -2.60 -21.42 -12.01
N PRO A 146 -2.56 -21.48 -10.66
CA PRO A 146 -1.30 -21.50 -9.93
C PRO A 146 -0.58 -22.85 -10.06
N LYS A 147 0.76 -22.81 -10.06
CA LYS A 147 1.64 -23.98 -9.97
C LYS A 147 2.55 -23.81 -8.76
N ALA A 148 2.43 -24.71 -7.78
CA ALA A 148 3.28 -24.74 -6.60
C ALA A 148 4.71 -25.20 -6.95
N THR A 149 5.70 -24.58 -6.34
CA THR A 149 7.11 -25.00 -6.41
C THR A 149 7.47 -25.71 -5.10
N PRO A 150 7.94 -26.98 -5.10
CA PRO A 150 8.22 -27.68 -3.86
C PRO A 150 9.59 -27.30 -3.28
N GLY A 151 9.61 -26.92 -2.00
CA GLY A 151 10.74 -27.09 -1.08
C GLY A 151 11.97 -26.24 -1.38
N VAL A 152 11.91 -24.96 -1.04
CA VAL A 152 13.09 -24.09 -0.94
C VAL A 152 13.37 -23.83 0.54
N VAL A 153 14.65 -23.84 0.91
CA VAL A 153 15.12 -23.48 2.24
C VAL A 153 14.85 -21.99 2.42
N THR A 154 14.02 -21.59 3.39
CA THR A 154 13.73 -20.17 3.64
C THR A 154 15.04 -19.43 3.96
N PRO A 155 15.46 -18.49 3.10
CA PRO A 155 16.54 -17.58 3.46
C PRO A 155 16.08 -16.75 4.66
N LEU A 156 16.98 -16.44 5.60
CA LEU A 156 16.68 -15.49 6.69
C LEU A 156 16.53 -14.03 6.20
N VAL A 157 16.75 -13.79 4.91
CA VAL A 157 16.77 -12.47 4.27
C VAL A 157 16.01 -12.56 2.95
N GLU A 158 14.87 -11.90 2.91
CA GLU A 158 14.03 -11.80 1.72
C GLU A 158 14.78 -11.21 0.53
N GLN A 159 14.57 -11.79 -0.66
CA GLN A 159 15.24 -11.37 -1.89
C GLN A 159 14.23 -10.82 -2.90
N PRO A 160 14.59 -9.78 -3.65
CA PRO A 160 13.74 -9.27 -4.73
C PRO A 160 13.72 -10.21 -5.94
N GLU A 161 12.59 -10.23 -6.64
CA GLU A 161 12.46 -10.83 -7.96
C GLU A 161 12.87 -9.87 -9.08
N GLU A 162 13.14 -10.42 -10.28
CA GLU A 162 13.57 -9.64 -11.46
C GLU A 162 12.55 -8.58 -11.91
N ASN A 163 11.30 -8.70 -11.49
CA ASN A 163 10.17 -7.83 -11.82
C ASN A 163 9.81 -6.83 -10.70
N ASP A 164 10.48 -6.82 -9.55
CA ASP A 164 10.13 -5.92 -8.42
C ASP A 164 10.65 -4.49 -8.58
N GLY A 165 9.92 -3.49 -8.09
CA GLY A 165 10.45 -2.13 -7.95
C GLY A 165 10.67 -1.44 -9.29
N ALA A 166 9.60 -1.19 -10.05
CA ALA A 166 9.71 -0.60 -11.37
C ALA A 166 10.24 0.86 -11.34
N GLY A 167 9.87 1.64 -10.32
CA GLY A 167 10.51 2.92 -10.09
C GLY A 167 11.89 2.74 -9.46
N ILE A 168 11.89 2.22 -8.24
CA ILE A 168 13.09 2.05 -7.41
C ILE A 168 13.06 0.67 -6.77
N LEU A 169 14.13 -0.11 -6.98
CA LEU A 169 14.41 -1.30 -6.21
C LEU A 169 15.53 -1.02 -5.19
N VAL A 170 15.30 -1.38 -3.93
CA VAL A 170 16.32 -1.35 -2.88
C VAL A 170 16.55 -2.79 -2.41
N GLN A 171 17.70 -3.34 -2.79
CA GLN A 171 18.08 -4.72 -2.47
C GLN A 171 18.47 -4.86 -0.99
N PRO A 172 18.56 -6.09 -0.46
CA PRO A 172 19.10 -6.35 0.87
C PRO A 172 20.48 -5.70 1.06
N GLY A 173 20.65 -5.00 2.17
CA GLY A 173 21.87 -4.24 2.49
C GLY A 173 22.03 -2.92 1.70
N GLY A 174 21.11 -2.59 0.79
CA GLY A 174 21.04 -1.28 0.14
C GLY A 174 20.28 -0.25 0.99
N THR A 175 20.52 1.03 0.74
CA THR A 175 19.78 2.13 1.38
C THR A 175 19.29 3.17 0.38
N ALA A 176 18.04 3.58 0.47
CA ALA A 176 17.50 4.70 -0.29
C ALA A 176 16.90 5.80 0.61
N GLU A 177 17.21 7.06 0.30
CA GLU A 177 16.56 8.24 0.88
C GLU A 177 15.87 9.03 -0.24
N ILE A 178 14.54 9.10 -0.16
CA ILE A 178 13.67 9.80 -1.10
C ILE A 178 13.21 11.10 -0.44
N LEU A 179 13.79 12.22 -0.86
CA LEU A 179 13.63 13.52 -0.20
C LEU A 179 13.01 14.53 -1.18
N GLU A 180 11.93 15.21 -0.78
CA GLU A 180 11.34 16.29 -1.60
C GLU A 180 11.09 15.86 -3.06
N SER A 181 10.69 14.61 -3.27
CA SER A 181 10.68 13.94 -4.58
C SER A 181 9.33 13.32 -4.90
N GLU A 182 9.13 12.95 -6.16
CA GLU A 182 7.94 12.28 -6.65
C GLU A 182 8.30 10.95 -7.32
N VAL A 183 7.65 9.86 -6.93
CA VAL A 183 7.74 8.55 -7.59
C VAL A 183 6.39 8.25 -8.21
N VAL A 184 6.31 8.28 -9.54
CA VAL A 184 5.02 8.39 -10.23
C VAL A 184 4.92 7.57 -11.52
N LEU A 185 3.75 6.96 -11.75
CA LEU A 185 3.44 6.23 -12.98
C LEU A 185 4.44 5.10 -13.27
N ASN A 186 4.98 4.47 -12.23
CA ASN A 186 5.80 3.28 -12.37
C ASN A 186 4.93 2.03 -12.23
N GLN A 187 5.27 0.98 -12.97
CA GLN A 187 4.44 -0.21 -13.09
C GLN A 187 5.28 -1.48 -12.99
N SER A 188 5.16 -2.17 -11.87
CA SER A 188 5.90 -3.40 -11.61
C SER A 188 5.07 -4.61 -11.95
N GLY A 189 5.61 -5.52 -12.74
CA GLY A 189 5.07 -6.87 -12.94
C GLY A 189 5.21 -7.79 -11.71
N GLY A 190 5.86 -7.31 -10.65
CA GLY A 190 5.99 -7.96 -9.35
C GLY A 190 5.44 -7.06 -8.24
N ASN A 191 6.23 -6.91 -7.18
CA ASN A 191 5.97 -6.08 -6.01
C ASN A 191 6.54 -4.66 -6.16
N GLY A 192 5.90 -3.70 -5.51
CA GLY A 192 6.43 -2.34 -5.38
C GLY A 192 6.40 -1.57 -6.70
N GLY A 193 5.23 -1.11 -7.10
CA GLY A 193 5.07 -0.36 -8.36
C GLY A 193 5.99 0.85 -8.41
N GLY A 194 5.95 1.68 -7.35
CA GLY A 194 6.86 2.82 -7.17
C GLY A 194 8.19 2.40 -6.56
N VAL A 195 8.14 1.77 -5.38
CA VAL A 195 9.31 1.35 -4.61
C VAL A 195 9.15 -0.08 -4.11
N ALA A 196 10.13 -0.92 -4.35
CA ALA A 196 10.27 -2.21 -3.67
C ALA A 196 11.48 -2.15 -2.72
N ASN A 197 11.24 -2.35 -1.42
CA ASN A 197 12.24 -2.22 -0.38
C ASN A 197 12.50 -3.54 0.34
N PHE A 198 13.65 -4.15 0.05
CA PHE A 198 14.22 -5.29 0.75
C PHE A 198 15.43 -4.87 1.62
N GLY A 199 15.82 -3.60 1.56
CA GLY A 199 16.88 -3.00 2.37
C GLY A 199 16.33 -1.98 3.36
N THR A 200 16.90 -0.76 3.36
CA THR A 200 16.41 0.36 4.16
C THR A 200 15.96 1.51 3.28
N THR A 201 14.72 1.97 3.44
CA THR A 201 14.19 3.11 2.70
C THR A 201 13.62 4.17 3.63
N LYS A 202 14.00 5.43 3.40
CA LYS A 202 13.35 6.60 3.99
C LYS A 202 12.66 7.42 2.91
N ILE A 203 11.40 7.78 3.13
CA ILE A 203 10.60 8.68 2.30
C ILE A 203 10.24 9.91 3.15
N TRP A 204 10.66 11.10 2.72
CA TRP A 204 10.46 12.35 3.45
C TRP A 204 10.05 13.49 2.54
N HIS A 205 9.00 14.23 2.93
CA HIS A 205 8.44 15.35 2.15
C HIS A 205 8.19 14.99 0.68
N SER A 206 7.79 13.75 0.43
CA SER A 206 7.74 13.17 -0.91
C SER A 206 6.35 12.64 -1.24
N THR A 207 6.10 12.39 -2.52
CA THR A 207 4.85 11.81 -3.01
C THR A 207 5.12 10.54 -3.81
N VAL A 208 4.51 9.42 -3.42
CA VAL A 208 4.47 8.18 -4.22
C VAL A 208 3.05 8.04 -4.75
N THR A 209 2.87 8.22 -6.07
CA THR A 209 1.53 8.34 -6.64
C THR A 209 1.34 7.71 -8.00
N ARG A 210 0.14 7.16 -8.25
CA ARG A 210 -0.22 6.56 -9.55
C ARG A 210 0.74 5.46 -10.00
N ASN A 211 1.31 4.73 -9.05
CA ASN A 211 2.09 3.55 -9.35
C ASN A 211 1.20 2.31 -9.33
N THR A 212 1.60 1.29 -10.07
CA THR A 212 0.87 0.03 -10.18
C THR A 212 1.81 -1.14 -9.88
N ALA A 213 1.39 -2.06 -9.03
CA ALA A 213 2.04 -3.36 -8.86
C ALA A 213 1.09 -4.46 -9.32
N PHE A 214 1.64 -5.51 -9.93
CA PHE A 214 0.83 -6.69 -10.19
C PHE A 214 0.51 -7.40 -8.87
N PHE A 215 1.50 -7.65 -8.01
CA PHE A 215 1.27 -8.36 -6.76
C PHE A 215 0.94 -7.42 -5.60
N PHE A 216 1.94 -6.99 -4.86
CA PHE A 216 1.77 -6.25 -3.62
C PHE A 216 2.44 -4.87 -3.68
N GLY A 217 1.89 -3.91 -2.93
CA GLY A 217 2.54 -2.61 -2.75
C GLY A 217 2.48 -1.75 -4.01
N GLY A 218 1.28 -1.33 -4.41
CA GLY A 218 1.09 -0.52 -5.62
C GLY A 218 1.97 0.72 -5.63
N GLY A 219 2.02 1.42 -4.49
CA GLY A 219 2.98 2.48 -4.24
C GLY A 219 4.32 1.93 -3.74
N VAL A 220 4.29 1.29 -2.57
CA VAL A 220 5.49 0.79 -1.87
C VAL A 220 5.28 -0.64 -1.41
N PHE A 221 6.24 -1.51 -1.71
CA PHE A 221 6.39 -2.81 -1.08
C PHE A 221 7.56 -2.78 -0.09
N ASN A 222 7.40 -3.41 1.08
CA ASN A 222 8.42 -3.50 2.11
C ASN A 222 8.57 -4.93 2.65
N ALA A 223 9.79 -5.43 2.62
CA ALA A 223 10.27 -6.61 3.35
C ALA A 223 11.48 -6.25 4.26
N GLY A 224 11.84 -4.97 4.32
CA GLY A 224 12.99 -4.46 5.08
C GLY A 224 12.59 -3.38 6.11
N LEU A 225 13.41 -2.33 6.24
CA LEU A 225 13.09 -1.18 7.08
C LEU A 225 12.53 -0.03 6.23
N LEU A 226 11.28 0.34 6.46
CA LEU A 226 10.65 1.48 5.79
C LEU A 226 10.30 2.58 6.80
N LYS A 227 10.77 3.79 6.52
CA LYS A 227 10.36 5.00 7.23
C LYS A 227 9.69 5.97 6.28
N VAL A 228 8.46 6.39 6.58
CA VAL A 228 7.71 7.39 5.81
C VAL A 228 7.29 8.55 6.71
N GLU A 229 7.82 9.73 6.44
CA GLU A 229 7.62 10.93 7.25
C GLU A 229 7.07 12.08 6.40
N GLU A 230 5.99 12.72 6.85
CA GLU A 230 5.46 13.96 6.25
C GLU A 230 5.30 13.86 4.72
N SER A 231 4.80 12.71 4.26
CA SER A 231 4.75 12.31 2.85
C SER A 231 3.35 11.85 2.45
N LYS A 232 3.14 11.66 1.14
CA LYS A 232 1.86 11.22 0.58
C LYS A 232 2.05 9.95 -0.25
N ILE A 233 1.26 8.92 0.06
CA ILE A 233 1.18 7.69 -0.73
C ILE A 233 -0.25 7.61 -1.27
N LYS A 234 -0.46 8.00 -2.53
CA LYS A 234 -1.82 8.20 -3.04
C LYS A 234 -2.08 7.79 -4.48
N ASP A 235 -3.32 7.43 -4.78
CA ASP A 235 -3.76 7.01 -6.12
C ASP A 235 -2.97 5.81 -6.68
N ASN A 236 -2.42 4.95 -5.82
CA ASN A 236 -1.69 3.76 -6.26
C ASN A 236 -2.60 2.53 -6.33
N THR A 237 -2.21 1.54 -7.15
CA THR A 237 -3.01 0.35 -7.41
C THR A 237 -2.18 -0.91 -7.28
N ALA A 238 -2.68 -1.93 -6.59
CA ALA A 238 -2.13 -3.28 -6.59
C ALA A 238 -3.22 -4.28 -7.01
N VAL A 239 -2.88 -5.42 -7.60
CA VAL A 239 -3.90 -6.45 -7.86
C VAL A 239 -4.18 -7.25 -6.61
N ILE A 240 -3.13 -7.70 -5.89
CA ILE A 240 -3.32 -8.61 -4.76
C ILE A 240 -3.44 -7.87 -3.43
N GLY A 241 -2.58 -6.90 -3.13
CA GLY A 241 -2.63 -6.30 -1.79
C GLY A 241 -1.80 -5.05 -1.59
N GLY A 242 -2.16 -4.25 -0.58
CA GLY A 242 -1.44 -3.04 -0.24
C GLY A 242 -1.43 -2.04 -1.39
N GLY A 243 -2.60 -1.54 -1.79
CA GLY A 243 -2.72 -0.60 -2.92
C GLY A 243 -1.76 0.58 -2.74
N GLY A 244 -1.71 1.15 -1.53
CA GLY A 244 -0.73 2.14 -1.13
C GLY A 244 0.60 1.51 -0.72
N ILE A 245 0.61 0.83 0.43
CA ILE A 245 1.78 0.15 0.99
C ILE A 245 1.43 -1.30 1.32
N SER A 246 2.32 -2.23 0.98
CA SER A 246 2.33 -3.59 1.54
C SER A 246 3.60 -3.81 2.34
N ASN A 247 3.46 -4.31 3.56
CA ASN A 247 4.54 -4.80 4.40
C ASN A 247 4.44 -6.33 4.46
N GLY A 248 5.31 -7.01 3.72
CA GLY A 248 5.18 -8.44 3.44
C GLY A 248 4.19 -8.75 2.32
N ALA A 249 4.17 -10.02 1.93
CA ALA A 249 3.30 -10.60 0.92
C ALA A 249 2.93 -12.04 1.33
N ALA A 250 1.67 -12.42 1.16
CA ALA A 250 1.24 -13.79 1.35
C ALA A 250 1.56 -14.63 0.09
N GLU A 251 1.74 -15.94 0.26
CA GLU A 251 1.89 -16.93 -0.82
C GLU A 251 0.66 -16.98 -1.77
N ILE A 252 0.52 -15.99 -2.65
CA ILE A 252 -0.55 -15.87 -3.65
C ILE A 252 0.12 -15.54 -4.99
N PHE A 253 0.44 -16.59 -5.75
CA PHE A 253 1.19 -16.52 -7.02
C PHE A 253 2.68 -16.10 -6.90
N THR A 254 3.13 -15.73 -5.71
CA THR A 254 4.54 -15.46 -5.35
C THR A 254 4.97 -16.37 -4.20
N GLU A 255 6.27 -16.39 -3.88
CA GLU A 255 6.73 -16.89 -2.59
C GLU A 255 6.17 -16.01 -1.45
N ASP A 256 6.05 -16.61 -0.27
CA ASP A 256 5.72 -15.91 0.96
C ASP A 256 6.88 -14.97 1.33
N VAL A 257 6.58 -13.73 1.70
CA VAL A 257 7.59 -12.73 2.05
C VAL A 257 7.23 -12.09 3.37
N ASP A 258 8.07 -12.33 4.39
CA ASP A 258 7.87 -11.79 5.72
C ASP A 258 7.86 -10.26 5.71
N GLY A 259 6.91 -9.68 6.44
CA GLY A 259 6.83 -8.25 6.65
C GLY A 259 8.04 -7.72 7.42
N GLY A 260 8.55 -6.58 6.96
CA GLY A 260 9.60 -5.87 7.66
C GLY A 260 9.09 -4.97 8.78
N THR A 261 9.89 -3.96 9.12
CA THR A 261 9.51 -2.91 10.08
C THR A 261 9.10 -1.64 9.36
N VAL A 262 7.95 -1.07 9.71
CA VAL A 262 7.43 0.17 9.13
C VAL A 262 7.18 1.23 10.21
N GLU A 263 7.75 2.42 10.02
CA GLU A 263 7.43 3.63 10.80
C GLU A 263 6.77 4.68 9.90
N LEU A 264 5.50 5.00 10.18
CA LEU A 264 4.75 6.07 9.52
C LEU A 264 4.58 7.26 10.46
N LYS A 265 4.88 8.48 10.00
CA LYS A 265 4.71 9.68 10.82
C LYS A 265 4.18 10.84 9.99
N LYS A 266 3.01 11.34 10.36
CA LYS A 266 2.36 12.48 9.67
C LYS A 266 2.19 12.24 8.17
N THR A 267 1.89 10.99 7.81
CA THR A 267 1.78 10.55 6.42
C THR A 267 0.31 10.48 6.01
N GLU A 268 0.03 10.77 4.74
CA GLU A 268 -1.30 10.60 4.14
C GLU A 268 -1.27 9.43 3.16
N ILE A 269 -2.02 8.37 3.47
CA ILE A 269 -2.20 7.18 2.62
C ILE A 269 -3.64 7.24 2.10
N THR A 270 -3.83 7.75 0.87
CA THR A 270 -5.16 8.09 0.38
C THR A 270 -5.46 7.60 -1.03
N ASP A 271 -6.73 7.31 -1.29
CA ASP A 271 -7.22 7.02 -2.65
C ASP A 271 -6.49 5.85 -3.34
N ASN A 272 -5.93 4.93 -2.55
CA ASN A 272 -5.28 3.74 -3.10
C ASN A 272 -6.28 2.59 -3.27
N GLU A 273 -6.05 1.74 -4.26
CA GLU A 273 -6.98 0.68 -4.64
C GLU A 273 -6.30 -0.69 -4.75
N THR A 274 -7.00 -1.74 -4.34
CA THR A 274 -6.60 -3.13 -4.60
C THR A 274 -7.79 -4.05 -4.85
N LEU A 275 -7.59 -5.09 -5.65
CA LEU A 275 -8.58 -6.16 -5.79
C LEU A 275 -8.50 -7.20 -4.67
N GLY A 276 -7.46 -7.19 -3.82
CA GLY A 276 -7.39 -8.06 -2.66
C GLY A 276 -7.53 -7.32 -1.36
N PHE A 277 -6.46 -7.27 -0.57
CA PHE A 277 -6.49 -6.86 0.84
C PHE A 277 -5.74 -5.55 1.09
N GLY A 278 -6.24 -4.71 1.99
CA GLY A 278 -5.52 -3.52 2.45
C GLY A 278 -5.43 -2.46 1.36
N GLY A 279 -6.52 -1.72 1.11
CA GLY A 279 -6.55 -0.70 0.06
C GLY A 279 -5.47 0.35 0.26
N GLY A 280 -5.34 0.87 1.48
CA GLY A 280 -4.27 1.79 1.86
C GLY A 280 -3.01 1.05 2.33
N TYR A 281 -3.20 0.13 3.26
CA TYR A 281 -2.11 -0.57 3.95
C TYR A 281 -2.43 -2.05 4.13
N LEU A 282 -1.46 -2.90 3.81
CA LEU A 282 -1.48 -4.33 4.11
C LEU A 282 -0.24 -4.67 4.95
N ASP A 283 -0.43 -5.39 6.05
CA ASP A 283 0.64 -5.95 6.88
C ASP A 283 0.50 -7.46 6.96
N ILE A 284 1.55 -8.18 6.63
CA ILE A 284 1.62 -9.64 6.66
C ILE A 284 2.94 -9.98 7.35
N GLU A 285 2.86 -10.61 8.52
CA GLU A 285 4.04 -11.07 9.28
C GLU A 285 5.01 -9.95 9.69
N GLY A 286 4.53 -8.71 9.69
CA GLY A 286 5.33 -7.52 9.92
C GLY A 286 5.01 -6.76 11.21
N ASN A 287 5.77 -5.69 11.41
CA ASN A 287 5.61 -4.79 12.55
C ASN A 287 5.53 -3.33 12.11
N THR A 288 4.40 -2.71 12.40
CA THR A 288 4.10 -1.34 11.98
C THR A 288 3.76 -0.46 13.15
N THR A 289 4.39 0.71 13.18
CA THR A 289 4.02 1.82 14.06
C THR A 289 3.66 3.06 13.26
N ALA A 290 2.49 3.64 13.52
CA ALA A 290 2.03 4.85 12.85
C ALA A 290 1.69 5.97 13.84
N TYR A 291 2.20 7.17 13.60
CA TYR A 291 1.93 8.37 14.37
C TYR A 291 1.27 9.43 13.50
N GLU A 292 0.15 10.00 13.95
CA GLU A 292 -0.51 11.14 13.29
C GLU A 292 -0.78 10.88 11.79
N THR A 293 -1.04 9.62 11.42
CA THR A 293 -1.11 9.15 10.03
C THR A 293 -2.56 8.94 9.62
N LYS A 294 -2.86 9.26 8.36
CA LYS A 294 -4.20 9.16 7.79
C LYS A 294 -4.28 8.03 6.76
N PHE A 295 -5.32 7.22 6.85
CA PHE A 295 -5.72 6.20 5.87
C PHE A 295 -7.11 6.58 5.38
N VAL A 296 -7.21 7.28 4.25
CA VAL A 296 -8.47 7.92 3.83
C VAL A 296 -8.88 7.57 2.41
N SER A 297 -10.15 7.25 2.20
CA SER A 297 -10.72 6.99 0.87
C SER A 297 -10.04 5.83 0.11
N ASN A 298 -9.40 4.90 0.81
CA ASN A 298 -8.81 3.73 0.16
C ASN A 298 -9.88 2.66 -0.09
N THR A 299 -9.66 1.87 -1.13
CA THR A 299 -10.61 0.84 -1.58
C THR A 299 -9.93 -0.52 -1.70
N ALA A 300 -10.54 -1.53 -1.11
CA ALA A 300 -10.20 -2.93 -1.33
C ALA A 300 -11.40 -3.67 -1.91
N VAL A 301 -11.22 -4.82 -2.55
CA VAL A 301 -12.36 -5.67 -2.91
C VAL A 301 -12.60 -6.76 -1.87
N LEU A 302 -11.55 -7.36 -1.28
CA LEU A 302 -11.70 -8.52 -0.38
C LEU A 302 -11.78 -8.14 1.10
N ALA A 303 -10.83 -7.36 1.64
CA ALA A 303 -10.90 -6.92 3.02
C ALA A 303 -10.02 -5.71 3.32
N GLY A 304 -10.33 -4.99 4.40
CA GLY A 304 -9.50 -3.91 4.90
C GLY A 304 -9.42 -2.76 3.90
N GLY A 305 -10.54 -2.06 3.68
CA GLY A 305 -10.57 -0.94 2.74
C GLY A 305 -9.45 0.06 3.01
N GLY A 306 -9.24 0.40 4.30
CA GLY A 306 -8.11 1.19 4.75
C GLY A 306 -6.89 0.34 5.06
N ILE A 307 -7.02 -0.56 6.04
CA ILE A 307 -5.94 -1.37 6.60
C ILE A 307 -6.36 -2.84 6.66
N ALA A 308 -5.48 -3.74 6.24
CA ALA A 308 -5.58 -5.18 6.50
C ALA A 308 -4.30 -5.68 7.19
N ALA A 309 -4.44 -6.60 8.14
CA ALA A 309 -3.35 -7.17 8.92
C ALA A 309 -3.53 -8.68 9.11
N ALA A 310 -2.46 -9.46 8.92
CA ALA A 310 -2.38 -10.91 9.10
C ALA A 310 -1.07 -11.27 9.80
N ASP A 311 -1.12 -12.05 10.89
CA ASP A 311 0.01 -12.42 11.74
C ASP A 311 0.98 -11.27 12.04
N SER A 312 0.41 -10.10 12.34
CA SER A 312 1.16 -8.83 12.36
C SER A 312 0.97 -8.06 13.66
N GLN A 313 1.87 -7.10 13.90
CA GLN A 313 1.77 -6.16 15.01
C GLN A 313 1.54 -4.73 14.50
N LEU A 314 0.37 -4.16 14.82
CA LEU A 314 -0.01 -2.81 14.44
C LEU A 314 -0.14 -1.89 15.66
N ASN A 315 0.61 -0.79 15.71
CA ASN A 315 0.52 0.22 16.75
C ASN A 315 0.24 1.60 16.15
N LEU A 316 -0.99 2.08 16.27
CA LEU A 316 -1.44 3.36 15.71
C LEU A 316 -1.73 4.37 16.81
N HIS A 317 -1.04 5.51 16.77
CA HIS A 317 -1.22 6.62 17.70
C HIS A 317 -1.70 7.85 16.94
N ASN A 318 -2.86 8.38 17.33
CA ASN A 318 -3.48 9.55 16.69
C ASN A 318 -3.72 9.33 15.18
N ALA A 319 -4.17 8.13 14.80
CA ALA A 319 -4.45 7.79 13.41
C ALA A 319 -5.90 8.12 13.01
N THR A 320 -6.10 8.46 11.74
CA THR A 320 -7.43 8.66 11.15
C THR A 320 -7.66 7.63 10.05
N ILE A 321 -8.62 6.74 10.24
CA ILE A 321 -9.04 5.72 9.26
C ILE A 321 -10.46 6.09 8.82
N GLU A 322 -10.57 6.81 7.70
CA GLU A 322 -11.83 7.45 7.30
C GLU A 322 -12.25 7.16 5.86
N LYS A 323 -13.55 6.96 5.61
CA LYS A 323 -14.13 6.84 4.25
C LYS A 323 -13.53 5.73 3.39
N ASN A 324 -12.91 4.74 4.01
CA ASN A 324 -12.40 3.60 3.28
C ASN A 324 -13.54 2.63 2.96
N SER A 325 -13.40 1.88 1.87
CA SER A 325 -14.45 1.00 1.40
C SER A 325 -13.94 -0.37 0.99
N THR A 326 -14.75 -1.40 1.23
CA THR A 326 -14.54 -2.72 0.67
C THR A 326 -15.85 -3.39 0.27
N ALA A 327 -15.81 -4.19 -0.79
CA ALA A 327 -16.92 -5.09 -1.12
C ALA A 327 -17.00 -6.29 -0.17
N GLY A 328 -15.92 -6.57 0.57
CA GLY A 328 -15.82 -7.66 1.53
C GLY A 328 -16.02 -7.20 2.98
N VAL A 329 -15.03 -7.46 3.84
CA VAL A 329 -15.09 -7.24 5.30
C VAL A 329 -14.08 -6.21 5.79
N GLY A 330 -14.36 -5.52 6.90
CA GLY A 330 -13.43 -4.54 7.46
C GLY A 330 -13.31 -3.30 6.58
N GLY A 331 -14.36 -2.46 6.53
CA GLY A 331 -14.37 -1.27 5.68
C GLY A 331 -13.21 -0.33 6.00
N GLY A 332 -13.00 -0.06 7.28
CA GLY A 332 -11.83 0.66 7.76
C GLY A 332 -10.64 -0.27 7.95
N VAL A 333 -10.80 -1.26 8.82
CA VAL A 333 -9.74 -2.13 9.32
C VAL A 333 -10.18 -3.59 9.31
N ALA A 334 -9.33 -4.49 8.82
CA ALA A 334 -9.45 -5.93 8.99
C ALA A 334 -8.20 -6.48 9.71
N ILE A 335 -8.37 -7.12 10.86
CA ILE A 335 -7.33 -7.74 11.68
C ILE A 335 -7.62 -9.24 11.74
N ALA A 336 -6.68 -10.07 11.31
CA ALA A 336 -6.85 -11.52 11.23
C ALA A 336 -5.57 -12.28 11.59
N PHE A 337 -5.71 -13.60 11.76
CA PHE A 337 -4.62 -14.57 11.90
C PHE A 337 -3.65 -14.19 13.03
N ASP A 338 -4.10 -14.27 14.29
CA ASP A 338 -3.27 -14.02 15.49
C ASP A 338 -2.57 -12.64 15.54
N SER A 339 -3.02 -11.69 14.73
CA SER A 339 -2.54 -10.31 14.75
C SER A 339 -2.89 -9.60 16.06
N VAL A 340 -2.05 -8.63 16.41
CA VAL A 340 -2.26 -7.72 17.54
C VAL A 340 -2.29 -6.29 17.04
N ALA A 341 -3.42 -5.60 17.25
CA ALA A 341 -3.60 -4.21 16.84
C ALA A 341 -3.94 -3.31 18.03
N THR A 342 -3.19 -2.23 18.21
CA THR A 342 -3.47 -1.18 19.20
C THR A 342 -3.73 0.15 18.52
N PHE A 343 -4.87 0.75 18.82
CA PHE A 343 -5.27 2.08 18.39
C PHE A 343 -5.37 2.99 19.62
N GLU A 344 -4.51 4.00 19.71
CA GLU A 344 -4.55 5.00 20.77
C GLU A 344 -4.90 6.37 20.18
N LYS A 345 -5.84 7.09 20.78
CA LYS A 345 -6.27 8.43 20.33
C LYS A 345 -6.68 8.48 18.86
N SER A 346 -7.21 7.38 18.35
CA SER A 346 -7.44 7.19 16.92
C SER A 346 -8.93 7.19 16.58
N SER A 347 -9.24 7.48 15.32
CA SER A 347 -10.61 7.55 14.81
C SER A 347 -10.78 6.58 13.64
N ILE A 348 -11.76 5.68 13.75
CA ILE A 348 -12.21 4.78 12.67
C ILE A 348 -13.61 5.22 12.28
N LYS A 349 -13.74 5.96 11.18
CA LYS A 349 -14.95 6.73 10.86
C LYS A 349 -15.45 6.60 9.43
N ASP A 350 -16.78 6.54 9.27
CA ASP A 350 -17.44 6.65 7.97
C ASP A 350 -16.95 5.62 6.92
N ASN A 351 -16.44 4.48 7.39
CA ASN A 351 -15.97 3.41 6.51
C ASN A 351 -17.12 2.49 6.12
N THR A 352 -17.00 1.84 4.96
CA THR A 352 -18.08 1.01 4.39
C THR A 352 -17.58 -0.39 4.01
N ALA A 353 -18.16 -1.41 4.61
CA ALA A 353 -17.97 -2.81 4.23
C ALA A 353 -19.20 -3.36 3.49
N GLY A 354 -18.96 -4.26 2.54
CA GLY A 354 -20.00 -5.02 1.87
C GLY A 354 -20.60 -6.10 2.77
N PHE A 355 -19.88 -6.64 3.75
CA PHE A 355 -20.40 -7.68 4.63
C PHE A 355 -20.25 -7.32 6.11
N PHE A 356 -19.10 -7.57 6.70
CA PHE A 356 -18.95 -7.53 8.15
C PHE A 356 -17.94 -6.46 8.58
N GLY A 357 -18.16 -5.84 9.74
CA GLY A 357 -17.19 -4.91 10.30
C GLY A 357 -17.03 -3.67 9.44
N GLY A 358 -18.05 -2.81 9.39
CA GLY A 358 -17.96 -1.57 8.61
C GLY A 358 -16.76 -0.73 9.03
N GLY A 359 -16.52 -0.61 10.34
CA GLY A 359 -15.34 0.04 10.90
C GLY A 359 -14.19 -0.95 11.07
N LEU A 360 -14.39 -1.94 11.93
CA LEU A 360 -13.38 -2.92 12.32
C LEU A 360 -13.92 -4.35 12.18
N PHE A 361 -13.16 -5.20 11.51
CA PHE A 361 -13.36 -6.64 11.45
C PHE A 361 -12.18 -7.33 12.16
N ASN A 362 -12.44 -8.09 13.22
CA ASN A 362 -11.44 -8.77 14.03
C ASN A 362 -11.73 -10.27 14.08
N VAL A 363 -10.80 -11.11 13.64
CA VAL A 363 -10.97 -12.57 13.60
C VAL A 363 -9.76 -13.31 14.14
N GLY A 364 -9.93 -14.06 15.24
CA GLY A 364 -8.83 -14.82 15.83
C GLY A 364 -7.64 -13.94 16.18
N SER A 365 -7.91 -12.72 16.64
CA SER A 365 -6.90 -11.67 16.83
C SER A 365 -7.27 -10.78 18.00
N VAL A 366 -6.31 -9.98 18.48
CA VAL A 366 -6.51 -9.07 19.60
C VAL A 366 -6.46 -7.63 19.10
N THR A 367 -7.55 -6.90 19.28
CA THR A 367 -7.60 -5.46 18.99
C THR A 367 -7.89 -4.65 20.25
N THR A 368 -7.05 -3.65 20.52
CA THR A 368 -7.21 -2.73 21.65
C THR A 368 -7.44 -1.31 21.15
N LEU A 369 -8.53 -0.67 21.58
CA LEU A 369 -8.81 0.74 21.33
C LEU A 369 -8.76 1.53 22.65
N ARG A 370 -7.94 2.57 22.70
CA ARG A 370 -7.72 3.43 23.87
C ARG A 370 -7.95 4.88 23.50
N ASP A 371 -8.82 5.57 24.24
CA ASP A 371 -9.10 6.99 24.02
C ASP A 371 -9.51 7.27 22.55
N SER A 372 -10.25 6.33 21.94
CA SER A 372 -10.48 6.26 20.49
C SER A 372 -11.97 6.27 20.14
N GLU A 373 -12.30 6.30 18.85
CA GLU A 373 -13.69 6.25 18.38
C GLU A 373 -13.89 5.33 17.16
N VAL A 374 -15.03 4.64 17.13
CA VAL A 374 -15.52 3.86 15.98
C VAL A 374 -16.91 4.36 15.62
N VAL A 375 -16.99 5.31 14.67
CA VAL A 375 -18.20 6.11 14.46
C VAL A 375 -18.67 6.15 13.01
N GLY A 376 -19.98 6.04 12.78
CA GLY A 376 -20.57 6.28 11.45
C GLY A 376 -20.24 5.21 10.40
N ASN A 377 -19.67 4.08 10.80
CA ASN A 377 -19.26 3.03 9.89
C ASN A 377 -20.45 2.15 9.48
N ARG A 378 -20.37 1.54 8.29
CA ARG A 378 -21.51 0.93 7.60
C ARG A 378 -21.20 -0.46 7.05
N ALA A 379 -22.00 -1.45 7.41
CA ALA A 379 -21.97 -2.80 6.85
C ALA A 379 -23.24 -3.04 6.00
N LEU A 380 -23.14 -2.89 4.67
CA LEU A 380 -24.31 -2.63 3.81
C LEU A 380 -24.85 -3.81 3.00
N GLY A 381 -24.11 -4.90 2.84
CA GLY A 381 -24.55 -5.98 1.97
C GLY A 381 -25.66 -6.84 2.57
N PRO A 382 -26.08 -7.87 1.82
CA PRO A 382 -27.33 -8.59 2.06
C PRO A 382 -27.35 -9.44 3.33
N ILE A 383 -26.21 -9.58 4.02
CA ILE A 383 -26.08 -10.26 5.30
C ILE A 383 -25.20 -9.43 6.27
N GLY A 384 -25.09 -8.12 6.05
CA GLY A 384 -24.11 -7.32 6.77
C GLY A 384 -24.41 -7.14 8.25
N VAL A 385 -23.40 -7.29 9.10
CA VAL A 385 -23.50 -7.28 10.58
C VAL A 385 -22.29 -6.56 11.18
N GLY A 386 -22.46 -5.93 12.33
CA GLY A 386 -21.37 -5.25 13.03
C GLY A 386 -20.89 -4.04 12.24
N GLY A 387 -21.78 -3.06 12.04
CA GLY A 387 -21.44 -1.82 11.35
C GLY A 387 -20.22 -1.13 11.96
N GLY A 388 -20.13 -1.11 13.29
CA GLY A 388 -18.97 -0.61 14.01
C GLY A 388 -17.86 -1.66 14.07
N ILE A 389 -18.09 -2.69 14.88
CA ILE A 389 -17.11 -3.75 15.17
C ILE A 389 -17.75 -5.11 14.95
N PHE A 390 -17.04 -5.99 14.25
CA PHE A 390 -17.38 -7.38 14.09
C PHE A 390 -16.22 -8.23 14.61
N ASN A 391 -16.46 -8.98 15.68
CA ASN A 391 -15.46 -9.79 16.37
C ASN A 391 -15.84 -11.27 16.32
N ILE A 392 -14.92 -12.14 15.89
CA ILE A 392 -15.11 -13.58 15.91
C ILE A 392 -13.85 -14.29 16.41
N PHE A 393 -13.98 -15.21 17.36
CA PHE A 393 -12.87 -16.00 17.92
C PHE A 393 -11.68 -15.16 18.43
N GLY A 394 -11.87 -13.85 18.62
CA GLY A 394 -10.84 -12.90 19.00
C GLY A 394 -11.29 -12.03 20.16
N GLU A 395 -10.44 -11.08 20.53
CA GLU A 395 -10.63 -10.19 21.67
C GLU A 395 -10.63 -8.73 21.20
N VAL A 396 -11.62 -7.96 21.68
CA VAL A 396 -11.67 -6.51 21.49
C VAL A 396 -11.72 -5.81 22.85
N ASN A 397 -10.71 -4.99 23.13
CA ASN A 397 -10.60 -4.20 24.36
C ASN A 397 -10.90 -2.73 24.09
N LEU A 398 -11.94 -2.20 24.72
CA LEU A 398 -12.34 -0.79 24.64
C LEU A 398 -12.04 -0.08 25.97
N SER A 399 -11.15 0.90 25.94
CA SER A 399 -10.90 1.80 27.07
C SER A 399 -11.06 3.25 26.68
N LYS A 400 -11.87 4.01 27.43
CA LYS A 400 -12.28 5.38 27.08
C LYS A 400 -12.65 5.55 25.60
N THR A 401 -13.36 4.58 25.04
CA THR A 401 -13.62 4.48 23.61
C THR A 401 -15.11 4.50 23.33
N ASN A 402 -15.51 5.23 22.28
CA ASN A 402 -16.91 5.33 21.88
C ASN A 402 -17.17 4.55 20.58
N VAL A 403 -18.20 3.71 20.58
CA VAL A 403 -18.70 3.01 19.39
C VAL A 403 -20.12 3.47 19.11
N ALA A 404 -20.29 4.39 18.16
CA ALA A 404 -21.56 5.06 17.97
C ALA A 404 -21.97 5.34 16.52
N HIS A 405 -23.27 5.45 16.29
CA HIS A 405 -23.83 5.83 14.99
C HIS A 405 -23.45 4.91 13.83
N ASN A 406 -23.02 3.68 14.13
CA ASN A 406 -22.71 2.69 13.12
C ASN A 406 -24.00 2.02 12.63
N PHE A 407 -23.96 1.53 11.40
CA PHE A 407 -25.10 0.92 10.74
C PHE A 407 -24.74 -0.43 10.13
N SER A 408 -25.62 -1.42 10.27
CA SER A 408 -25.56 -2.65 9.49
C SER A 408 -26.94 -3.02 8.94
N THR A 409 -26.97 -3.85 7.90
CA THR A 409 -28.23 -4.40 7.35
C THR A 409 -28.96 -5.27 8.38
N PHE A 410 -28.23 -6.11 9.11
CA PHE A 410 -28.74 -7.01 10.15
C PHE A 410 -28.18 -6.66 11.51
N GLU A 411 -28.98 -6.94 12.55
CA GLU A 411 -28.57 -6.70 13.93
C GLU A 411 -27.33 -7.52 14.32
N PRO A 412 -26.40 -6.93 15.10
CA PRO A 412 -26.37 -5.54 15.58
C PRO A 412 -25.59 -4.60 14.63
N GLY A 413 -25.91 -3.31 14.73
CA GLY A 413 -25.20 -2.21 14.07
C GLY A 413 -23.91 -1.80 14.75
N GLY A 414 -23.85 -1.88 16.08
CA GLY A 414 -22.69 -1.48 16.86
C GLY A 414 -21.63 -2.57 16.87
N VAL A 415 -21.71 -3.48 17.85
CA VAL A 415 -20.72 -4.53 18.10
C VAL A 415 -21.34 -5.92 18.04
N PHE A 416 -20.84 -6.75 17.13
CA PHE A 416 -21.16 -8.18 17.09
C PHE A 416 -19.97 -9.00 17.60
N SER A 417 -20.21 -9.96 18.50
CA SER A 417 -19.20 -10.92 18.96
C SER A 417 -19.66 -12.36 18.82
N PHE A 418 -18.86 -13.22 18.18
CA PHE A 418 -19.12 -14.67 18.07
C PHE A 418 -17.92 -15.47 18.57
N PHE A 419 -18.12 -16.21 19.67
CA PHE A 419 -17.12 -16.98 20.40
C PHE A 419 -15.83 -16.18 20.64
N GLY A 420 -15.99 -14.88 20.90
CA GLY A 420 -14.91 -13.95 21.19
C GLY A 420 -15.29 -13.01 22.31
N ASP A 421 -14.28 -12.33 22.86
CA ASP A 421 -14.40 -11.47 24.03
C ASP A 421 -14.47 -10.00 23.63
N VAL A 422 -15.35 -9.24 24.30
CA VAL A 422 -15.43 -7.78 24.15
C VAL A 422 -15.42 -7.16 25.53
N ASN A 423 -14.28 -6.59 25.91
CA ASN A 423 -14.06 -5.99 27.21
C ASN A 423 -14.25 -4.46 27.10
N VAL A 424 -15.15 -3.89 27.89
CA VAL A 424 -15.53 -2.48 27.79
C VAL A 424 -15.41 -1.80 29.16
N ASP A 425 -14.49 -0.83 29.30
CA ASP A 425 -14.33 -0.13 30.57
C ASP A 425 -15.50 0.83 30.90
N ASP A 426 -15.54 1.32 32.14
CA ASP A 426 -16.56 2.23 32.67
C ASP A 426 -16.59 3.63 32.03
N LYS A 427 -15.62 3.93 31.16
CA LYS A 427 -15.47 5.19 30.43
C LYS A 427 -15.76 5.02 28.94
N SER A 428 -16.03 3.80 28.50
CA SER A 428 -16.37 3.44 27.14
C SER A 428 -17.87 3.26 27.01
N ALA A 429 -18.41 3.47 25.81
CA ALA A 429 -19.83 3.34 25.57
C ALA A 429 -20.11 2.84 24.15
N ILE A 430 -21.09 1.95 24.03
CA ILE A 430 -21.64 1.51 22.74
C ILE A 430 -23.08 2.01 22.65
N THR A 431 -23.33 3.00 21.79
CA THR A 431 -24.59 3.76 21.79
C THR A 431 -25.06 4.18 20.39
N ALA A 432 -26.36 4.39 20.22
CA ALA A 432 -26.94 5.01 19.03
C ALA A 432 -26.56 4.34 17.69
N ASN A 433 -26.26 3.04 17.70
CA ASN A 433 -26.03 2.24 16.51
C ASN A 433 -27.35 1.63 16.00
N ARG A 434 -27.41 1.29 14.71
CA ARG A 434 -28.61 0.77 14.06
C ARG A 434 -28.35 -0.53 13.30
N PRO A 435 -29.18 -1.56 13.46
CA PRO A 435 -30.50 -1.51 14.11
C PRO A 435 -30.45 -1.59 15.64
N THR A 436 -29.43 -2.25 16.21
CA THR A 436 -29.19 -2.37 17.65
C THR A 436 -27.72 -2.16 18.01
N ASN A 437 -27.41 -1.98 19.29
CA ASN A 437 -26.04 -1.70 19.76
C ASN A 437 -25.16 -2.95 19.85
N CYS A 438 -25.63 -4.05 20.43
CA CYS A 438 -24.78 -5.23 20.63
C CYS A 438 -25.48 -6.57 20.49
N LEU A 439 -24.69 -7.59 20.15
CA LEU A 439 -25.03 -9.01 20.25
C LEU A 439 -23.75 -9.81 20.48
N ALA A 440 -23.75 -10.69 21.49
CA ALA A 440 -22.67 -11.63 21.75
C ALA A 440 -23.18 -13.08 21.85
N ILE A 441 -22.44 -14.03 21.28
CA ILE A 441 -22.80 -15.46 21.22
C ILE A 441 -21.55 -16.32 21.42
N PRO A 442 -21.54 -17.39 22.25
CA PRO A 442 -22.50 -17.68 23.31
C PRO A 442 -22.21 -16.79 24.53
N GLY A 443 -23.26 -16.28 25.17
CA GLY A 443 -23.10 -15.58 26.45
C GLY A 443 -23.29 -14.07 26.39
N GLY A 444 -24.52 -13.66 26.69
CA GLY A 444 -24.78 -12.47 27.51
C GLY A 444 -24.50 -11.08 26.92
N THR A 445 -24.86 -10.09 27.73
CA THR A 445 -24.74 -8.65 27.44
C THR A 445 -23.27 -8.22 27.41
N ILE A 446 -22.86 -7.52 26.36
CA ILE A 446 -21.61 -6.74 26.37
C ILE A 446 -21.78 -5.61 27.39
N GLU A 447 -20.83 -5.47 28.32
CA GLU A 447 -20.85 -4.40 29.32
C GLU A 447 -20.84 -3.01 28.66
N ASN A 448 -21.48 -2.03 29.29
CA ASN A 448 -21.61 -0.66 28.77
C ASN A 448 -22.16 -0.58 27.33
N CYS A 449 -22.96 -1.58 26.95
CA CYS A 449 -23.80 -1.56 25.79
C CYS A 449 -25.23 -1.13 26.18
N PHE A 450 -25.59 0.09 25.79
CA PHE A 450 -26.88 0.68 26.15
C PHE A 450 -27.93 0.34 25.09
N ALA A 451 -29.21 0.32 25.47
CA ALA A 451 -30.31 0.01 24.56
C ALA A 451 -30.55 1.10 23.51
#